data_AF-A0A923WYT9-F1
#
_entry.id   AF-A0A923WYT9-F1
#
_cell.length_a   1.000
_cell.length_b   1.000
_cell.length_c   1.000
_cell.angle_alpha   90.00
_cell.angle_beta   90.00
_cell.angle_gamma   90.00
#
_symmetry.space_group_name_H-M   'P 1'
#
loop_
_entity.id
_entity.type
_entity.pdbx_description
1 polymer ?
#
loop_
_entity_poly.entity_id
_entity_poly.type
_entity_poly.pdbx_seq_one_letter_code
_entity_poly.pdbx_strand_id
1 'polypeptide(L)'
;KEILNGFSYQSNSVVLHTDITLLPKRKLAWAAWNYFIPQTDLGRVALTYNMNILQGIKSPETFCVSLNQDHLIDPNKILRHFTYDHPVYTRAAFSSQRRWHEISGKNRTHFCGAYWGYGFHEDGVKSALQVCGSFGQHLS
;
A
#
# COMPACT_ATOMS: atom_id res chain seq x y z
N LYS A 1 -20.91 8.08 -11.02
CA LYS A 1 -20.25 6.77 -11.21
C LYS A 1 -19.03 6.88 -12.12
N GLU A 2 -19.15 7.50 -13.29
CA GLU A 2 -18.04 7.64 -14.27
C GLU A 2 -16.71 8.12 -13.66
N ILE A 3 -16.69 9.22 -12.90
CA ILE A 3 -15.46 9.76 -12.28
C ILE A 3 -14.87 8.80 -11.24
N LEU A 4 -15.69 8.20 -10.38
CA LEU A 4 -15.17 7.31 -9.34
C LEU A 4 -14.69 5.96 -9.91
N ASN A 5 -15.21 5.54 -11.06
CA ASN A 5 -14.80 4.29 -11.73
C ASN A 5 -13.37 4.36 -12.30
N GLY A 6 -12.78 5.55 -12.42
CA GLY A 6 -11.38 5.68 -12.85
C GLY A 6 -10.38 5.21 -11.79
N PHE A 7 -10.81 5.04 -10.53
CA PHE A 7 -9.98 4.52 -9.45
C PHE A 7 -10.09 2.99 -9.38
N SER A 8 -9.03 2.33 -9.82
CA SER A 8 -8.91 0.86 -9.78
C SER A 8 -7.96 0.45 -8.66
N TYR A 9 -8.15 -0.77 -8.15
CA TYR A 9 -7.35 -1.32 -7.06
C TYR A 9 -6.73 -2.65 -7.48
N GLN A 10 -5.53 -2.91 -6.96
CA GLN A 10 -4.84 -4.17 -7.11
C GLN A 10 -4.80 -4.88 -5.76
N SER A 11 -5.34 -6.10 -5.74
CA SER A 11 -5.25 -6.97 -4.58
C SER A 11 -3.85 -7.56 -4.45
N ASN A 12 -3.28 -7.43 -3.26
CA ASN A 12 -1.97 -7.95 -2.89
C ASN A 12 -2.11 -8.90 -1.70
N SER A 13 -1.47 -10.06 -1.79
CA SER A 13 -1.34 -10.95 -0.64
C SER A 13 -0.20 -10.49 0.25
N VAL A 14 -0.41 -10.51 1.56
CA VAL A 14 0.57 -10.13 2.57
C VAL A 14 0.62 -11.18 3.66
N VAL A 15 1.79 -11.77 3.82
CA VAL A 15 2.00 -12.87 4.77
C VAL A 15 2.96 -12.43 5.86
N LEU A 16 2.56 -12.60 7.12
CA LEU A 16 3.44 -12.48 8.28
C LEU A 16 3.97 -13.89 8.60
N HIS A 17 5.29 -14.05 8.62
CA HIS A 17 5.96 -15.34 8.82
C HIS A 17 7.33 -15.18 9.50
N THR A 18 7.92 -16.31 9.90
CA THR A 18 9.31 -16.37 10.43
C THR A 18 10.29 -17.06 9.47
N ASP A 19 9.86 -17.33 8.24
CA ASP A 19 10.72 -17.94 7.23
C ASP A 19 11.76 -16.95 6.67
N ILE A 20 13.03 -17.12 7.06
CA ILE A 20 14.14 -16.26 6.65
C ILE A 20 14.71 -16.60 5.27
N THR A 21 14.21 -17.64 4.61
CA THR A 21 14.68 -18.09 3.29
C THR A 21 14.41 -17.06 2.18
N LEU A 22 13.41 -16.19 2.37
CA LEU A 22 13.10 -15.06 1.48
C LEU A 22 14.04 -13.85 1.69
N LEU A 23 14.86 -13.85 2.75
CA LEU A 23 15.88 -12.82 2.96
C LEU A 23 17.18 -13.17 2.20
N PRO A 24 18.06 -12.17 1.92
CA PRO A 24 19.34 -12.44 1.30
C PRO A 24 20.15 -13.49 2.07
N LYS A 25 20.80 -14.40 1.35
CA LYS A 25 21.66 -15.46 1.95
C LYS A 25 22.74 -14.88 2.87
N ARG A 26 23.28 -13.71 2.53
CA ARG A 26 24.27 -13.00 3.35
C ARG A 26 23.54 -12.09 4.33
N LYS A 27 23.66 -12.39 5.63
CA LYS A 27 23.04 -11.57 6.71
C LYS A 27 23.46 -10.10 6.68
N LEU A 28 24.70 -9.79 6.26
CA LEU A 28 25.18 -8.42 6.10
C LEU A 28 24.41 -7.61 5.05
N ALA A 29 23.70 -8.28 4.13
CA ALA A 29 22.87 -7.64 3.11
C ALA A 29 21.40 -7.54 3.54
N TRP A 30 21.05 -7.92 4.76
CA TRP A 30 19.68 -7.78 5.26
C TRP A 30 19.34 -6.31 5.42
N ALA A 31 18.30 -5.88 4.72
CA ALA A 31 17.73 -4.56 4.87
C ALA A 31 16.35 -4.64 5.51
N ALA A 32 15.81 -3.50 5.92
CA ALA A 32 14.41 -3.42 6.32
C ALA A 32 13.46 -3.82 5.17
N TRP A 33 13.90 -3.62 3.91
CA TRP A 33 13.14 -3.87 2.68
C TRP A 33 14.00 -4.70 1.72
N ASN A 34 13.60 -5.93 1.40
CA ASN A 34 14.38 -6.85 0.55
C ASN A 34 13.56 -7.21 -0.70
N TYR A 35 13.88 -6.59 -1.82
CA TYR A 35 13.17 -6.77 -3.08
C TYR A 35 13.52 -8.12 -3.73
N PHE A 36 12.49 -8.78 -4.25
CA PHE A 36 12.64 -9.95 -5.09
C PHE A 36 12.25 -9.59 -6.52
N ILE A 37 13.19 -9.73 -7.46
CA ILE A 37 12.92 -9.53 -8.88
C ILE A 37 12.72 -10.92 -9.49
N PRO A 38 11.47 -11.35 -9.74
CA PRO A 38 11.19 -12.62 -10.38
C PRO A 38 11.71 -12.61 -11.83
N GLN A 39 12.09 -13.78 -12.35
CA GLN A 39 12.53 -13.91 -13.75
C GLN A 39 11.40 -13.62 -14.75
N THR A 40 10.16 -13.85 -14.35
CA THR A 40 8.95 -13.52 -15.10
C THR A 40 8.20 -12.41 -14.38
N ASP A 41 7.71 -11.42 -15.12
CA ASP A 41 6.90 -10.35 -14.56
C ASP A 41 5.60 -10.92 -13.94
N LEU A 42 5.39 -10.66 -12.66
CA LEU A 42 4.20 -11.07 -11.92
C LEU A 42 3.09 -10.02 -11.99
N GLY A 43 3.35 -8.86 -12.60
CA GLY A 43 2.46 -7.69 -12.61
C GLY A 43 2.25 -7.09 -11.21
N ARG A 44 3.03 -7.54 -10.22
CA ARG A 44 2.93 -7.21 -8.80
C ARG A 44 4.32 -7.13 -8.20
N VAL A 45 4.48 -6.27 -7.20
CA VAL A 45 5.73 -6.17 -6.44
C VAL A 45 5.85 -7.40 -5.54
N ALA A 46 7.03 -8.03 -5.58
CA ALA A 46 7.45 -9.05 -4.62
C ALA A 46 8.51 -8.45 -3.70
N LEU A 47 8.20 -8.35 -2.42
CA LEU A 47 9.03 -7.67 -1.42
C LEU A 47 8.90 -8.40 -0.08
N THR A 48 10.00 -8.49 0.66
CA THR A 48 10.01 -8.99 2.04
C THR A 48 10.56 -7.92 2.98
N TYR A 49 9.73 -7.50 3.92
CA TYR A 49 10.11 -6.62 5.02
C TYR A 49 10.73 -7.43 6.15
N ASN A 50 11.91 -7.03 6.60
CA ASN A 50 12.46 -7.51 7.87
C ASN A 50 11.94 -6.58 8.98
N MET A 51 10.95 -7.04 9.74
CA MET A 51 10.26 -6.22 10.74
C MET A 51 11.13 -5.92 11.95
N ASN A 52 12.09 -6.80 12.27
CA ASN A 52 13.06 -6.55 13.34
C ASN A 52 13.94 -5.34 13.03
N ILE A 53 14.38 -5.19 11.77
CA ILE A 53 15.12 -3.99 11.34
C ILE A 53 14.17 -2.80 11.20
N LEU A 54 13.04 -2.97 10.51
CA LEU A 54 12.13 -1.88 10.18
C LEU A 54 11.50 -1.22 11.42
N GLN A 55 11.09 -2.02 12.41
CA GLN A 55 10.39 -1.57 13.61
C GLN A 55 11.26 -1.66 14.88
N GLY A 56 12.51 -2.12 14.77
CA GLY A 56 13.40 -2.29 15.93
C GLY A 56 12.99 -3.41 16.89
N ILE A 57 12.26 -4.43 16.42
CA ILE A 57 11.78 -5.53 17.26
C ILE A 57 12.95 -6.40 17.73
N LYS A 58 13.09 -6.55 19.05
CA LYS A 58 14.06 -7.44 19.70
C LYS A 58 13.38 -8.77 20.03
N SER A 59 13.69 -9.82 19.28
CA SER A 59 13.21 -11.18 19.51
C SER A 59 14.23 -12.18 18.93
N PRO A 60 14.25 -13.43 19.43
CA PRO A 60 15.08 -14.48 18.85
C PRO A 60 14.65 -14.85 17.42
N GLU A 61 13.38 -14.68 17.08
CA GLU A 61 12.84 -14.85 15.74
C GLU A 61 13.05 -13.60 14.89
N THR A 62 13.24 -13.84 13.58
CA THR A 62 13.13 -12.77 12.58
C THR A 62 11.72 -12.80 12.00
N PHE A 63 10.97 -11.72 12.23
CA PHE A 63 9.64 -11.53 11.68
C PHE A 63 9.75 -10.91 10.29
N CYS A 64 9.16 -11.61 9.31
CA CYS A 64 9.10 -11.20 7.93
C CYS A 64 7.66 -10.86 7.56
N VAL A 65 7.47 -9.78 6.80
CA VAL A 65 6.21 -9.51 6.09
C VAL A 65 6.49 -9.54 4.60
N SER A 66 5.95 -10.54 3.90
CA SER A 66 6.19 -10.74 2.47
C SER A 66 4.96 -10.46 1.65
N LEU A 67 5.15 -9.77 0.53
CA LEU A 67 4.11 -9.38 -0.41
C LEU A 67 4.17 -10.31 -1.63
N ASN A 68 3.02 -10.88 -2.00
CA ASN A 68 2.80 -11.64 -3.24
C ASN A 68 3.78 -12.81 -3.46
N GLN A 69 4.26 -13.43 -2.38
CA GLN A 69 5.28 -14.50 -2.40
C GLN A 69 4.86 -15.73 -1.58
N ASP A 70 3.56 -15.89 -1.33
CA ASP A 70 2.98 -16.91 -0.46
C ASP A 70 3.48 -18.32 -0.77
N HIS A 71 3.60 -18.65 -2.06
CA HIS A 71 4.03 -19.96 -2.57
C HIS A 71 5.50 -20.30 -2.28
N LEU A 72 6.32 -19.32 -1.87
CA LEU A 72 7.73 -19.52 -1.52
C LEU A 72 7.96 -19.69 -0.02
N ILE A 73 6.95 -19.43 0.80
CA ILE A 73 7.05 -19.43 2.26
C ILE A 73 6.75 -20.83 2.79
N ASP A 74 7.59 -21.35 3.68
CA ASP A 74 7.29 -22.58 4.43
C ASP A 74 5.97 -22.43 5.21
N PRO A 75 4.92 -23.22 4.91
CA PRO A 75 3.61 -23.11 5.55
C PRO A 75 3.64 -23.23 7.08
N ASN A 76 4.62 -23.97 7.64
CA ASN A 76 4.73 -24.14 9.09
C ASN A 76 5.28 -22.90 9.80
N LYS A 77 5.83 -21.93 9.05
CA LYS A 77 6.39 -20.68 9.59
C LYS A 77 5.46 -19.49 9.39
N ILE A 78 4.28 -19.72 8.83
CA ILE A 78 3.27 -18.69 8.60
C ILE A 78 2.53 -18.42 9.90
N LEU A 79 2.46 -17.14 10.28
CA LEU A 79 1.74 -16.68 11.47
C LEU A 79 0.35 -16.15 11.09
N ARG A 80 0.27 -15.37 10.00
CA ARG A 80 -0.97 -14.76 9.49
C ARG A 80 -0.90 -14.46 8.00
N HIS A 81 -2.06 -14.50 7.34
CA HIS A 81 -2.29 -14.00 5.99
C HIS A 81 -3.24 -12.80 6.01
N PHE A 82 -3.00 -11.85 5.13
CA PHE A 82 -3.81 -10.68 4.89
C PHE A 82 -3.94 -10.45 3.40
N THR A 83 -5.01 -9.77 3.01
CA THR A 83 -5.20 -9.27 1.65
C THR A 83 -5.42 -7.77 1.74
N TYR A 84 -4.59 -7.01 1.02
CA TYR A 84 -4.70 -5.55 0.96
C TYR A 84 -4.87 -5.10 -0.48
N ASP A 85 -5.83 -4.20 -0.69
CA ASP A 85 -6.08 -3.59 -1.98
C ASP A 85 -5.38 -2.24 -2.07
N HIS A 86 -4.45 -2.11 -3.02
CA HIS A 86 -3.70 -0.88 -3.26
C HIS A 86 -4.26 -0.13 -4.48
N PRO A 87 -4.49 1.20 -4.40
CA PRO A 87 -4.87 2.00 -5.55
C PRO A 87 -3.82 1.88 -6.67
N VAL A 88 -4.30 1.75 -7.91
CA VAL A 88 -3.46 1.73 -9.10
C VAL A 88 -3.56 3.07 -9.82
N TYR A 89 -2.41 3.73 -9.99
CA TYR A 89 -2.30 5.04 -10.63
C TYR A 89 -2.29 4.93 -12.16
N THR A 90 -3.47 4.68 -12.71
CA THR A 90 -3.66 4.63 -14.17
C THR A 90 -3.92 6.03 -14.73
N ARG A 91 -3.81 6.17 -16.07
CA ARG A 91 -4.25 7.40 -16.77
C ARG A 91 -5.71 7.75 -16.46
N ALA A 92 -6.57 6.76 -16.27
CA ALA A 92 -7.97 6.96 -15.91
C ALA A 92 -8.12 7.53 -14.48
N ALA A 93 -7.31 7.07 -13.53
CA ALA A 93 -7.28 7.62 -12.17
C ALA A 93 -6.89 9.10 -12.20
N PHE A 94 -5.81 9.45 -12.90
CA PHE A 94 -5.38 10.86 -13.03
C PHE A 94 -6.41 11.76 -13.72
N SER A 95 -7.07 11.27 -14.78
CA SER A 95 -8.17 12.00 -15.41
C SER A 95 -9.34 12.22 -14.45
N SER A 96 -9.64 11.24 -13.61
CA SER A 96 -10.72 11.34 -12.61
C SER A 96 -10.40 12.31 -11.49
N GLN A 97 -9.14 12.36 -11.02
CA GLN A 97 -8.68 13.31 -10.00
C GLN A 97 -8.91 14.76 -10.43
N ARG A 98 -8.62 15.11 -11.69
CA ARG A 98 -8.84 16.46 -12.23
C ARG A 98 -10.30 16.89 -12.22
N ARG A 99 -11.22 15.94 -12.19
CA ARG A 99 -12.67 16.13 -12.25
C ARG A 99 -13.33 16.15 -10.87
N TRP A 100 -12.54 16.17 -9.79
CA TRP A 100 -13.05 16.14 -8.41
C TRP A 100 -14.13 17.20 -8.13
N HIS A 101 -13.92 18.42 -8.62
CA HIS A 101 -14.84 19.56 -8.44
C HIS A 101 -16.22 19.35 -9.10
N GLU A 102 -16.34 18.43 -10.05
CA GLU A 102 -17.61 18.07 -10.68
C GLU A 102 -18.53 17.30 -9.72
N ILE A 103 -17.96 16.58 -8.74
CA ILE A 103 -18.71 15.68 -7.85
C ILE A 103 -18.69 16.09 -6.38
N SER A 104 -17.60 16.69 -5.89
CA SER A 104 -17.47 17.06 -4.48
C SER A 104 -18.22 18.36 -4.21
N GLY A 105 -18.95 18.43 -3.09
CA GLY A 105 -19.82 19.55 -2.75
C GLY A 105 -21.18 19.52 -3.47
N LYS A 106 -21.48 18.47 -4.24
CA LYS A 106 -22.79 18.27 -4.87
C LYS A 106 -23.68 17.45 -3.94
N ASN A 107 -24.97 17.79 -3.88
CA ASN A 107 -25.96 17.07 -3.09
C ASN A 107 -25.51 16.79 -1.65
N ARG A 108 -24.89 17.79 -1.00
CA ARG A 108 -24.38 17.71 0.38
C ARG A 108 -23.38 16.56 0.60
N THR A 109 -22.68 16.14 -0.44
CA THR A 109 -21.72 15.02 -0.42
C THR A 109 -20.34 15.52 -0.83
N HIS A 110 -19.32 15.10 -0.09
CA HIS A 110 -17.92 15.38 -0.39
C HIS A 110 -17.14 14.08 -0.47
N PHE A 111 -16.08 14.07 -1.28
CA PHE A 111 -15.19 12.93 -1.43
C PHE A 111 -13.77 13.33 -1.03
N CYS A 112 -13.19 12.59 -0.10
CA CYS A 112 -11.79 12.72 0.30
C CYS A 112 -11.19 11.32 0.52
N GLY A 113 -9.87 11.23 0.52
CA GLY A 113 -9.11 9.99 0.59
C GLY A 113 -7.85 10.05 -0.25
N ALA A 114 -6.87 9.21 0.08
CA ALA A 114 -5.55 9.20 -0.54
C ALA A 114 -5.58 8.94 -2.07
N TYR A 115 -6.65 8.30 -2.57
CA TYR A 115 -6.86 8.06 -4.00
C TYR A 115 -7.10 9.35 -4.82
N TRP A 116 -7.35 10.49 -4.16
CA TRP A 116 -7.38 11.81 -4.80
C TRP A 116 -5.99 12.42 -5.04
N GLY A 117 -4.91 11.79 -4.55
CA GLY A 117 -3.52 12.15 -4.80
C GLY A 117 -2.68 10.94 -5.25
N TYR A 118 -1.53 10.71 -4.63
CA TYR A 118 -0.62 9.59 -4.96
C TYR A 118 -0.74 8.39 -4.01
N GLY A 119 -1.75 8.36 -3.14
CA GLY A 119 -2.05 7.19 -2.31
C GLY A 119 -1.33 7.14 -0.98
N PHE A 120 -0.57 8.18 -0.67
CA PHE A 120 0.10 8.30 0.62
C PHE A 120 -0.85 8.88 1.67
N HIS A 121 -0.49 8.69 2.93
CA HIS A 121 -1.22 9.25 4.07
C HIS A 121 -1.38 10.77 3.94
N GLU A 122 -0.34 11.46 3.47
CA GLU A 122 -0.33 12.90 3.20
C GLU A 122 -1.40 13.31 2.19
N ASP A 123 -1.64 12.51 1.14
CA ASP A 123 -2.68 12.79 0.15
C ASP A 123 -4.08 12.65 0.76
N GLY A 124 -4.24 11.70 1.68
CA GLY A 124 -5.45 11.56 2.50
C GLY A 124 -5.72 12.84 3.27
N VAL A 125 -4.72 13.34 4.00
CA VAL A 125 -4.83 14.59 4.78
C VAL A 125 -5.11 15.79 3.86
N LYS A 126 -4.35 15.96 2.78
CA LYS A 126 -4.54 17.07 1.82
C LYS A 126 -5.96 17.09 1.24
N SER A 127 -6.48 15.94 0.84
CA SER A 127 -7.84 15.84 0.30
C SER A 127 -8.92 16.16 1.35
N ALA A 128 -8.70 15.80 2.62
CA ALA A 128 -9.58 16.17 3.71
C ALA A 128 -9.56 17.69 3.96
N LEU A 129 -8.38 18.31 3.96
CA LEU A 129 -8.23 19.77 4.08
C LEU A 129 -8.92 20.51 2.93
N GLN A 130 -8.87 19.97 1.71
CA GLN A 130 -9.59 20.53 0.57
C GLN A 130 -11.13 20.51 0.79
N VAL A 131 -11.66 19.44 1.40
CA VAL A 131 -13.07 19.39 1.80
C VAL A 131 -13.37 20.40 2.91
N CYS A 132 -12.55 20.45 3.96
CA CYS A 132 -12.69 21.43 5.04
C CYS A 132 -12.72 22.88 4.55
N GLY A 133 -11.88 23.22 3.58
CA GLY A 133 -11.87 24.56 2.96
C GLY A 133 -13.19 24.92 2.28
N SER A 134 -13.96 23.94 1.80
CA SER A 134 -15.31 24.18 1.24
C SER A 134 -16.32 24.62 2.32
N PHE A 135 -16.00 24.39 3.60
CA PHE A 135 -16.76 24.87 4.77
C PHE A 135 -16.10 26.08 5.45
N GLY A 136 -15.08 26.69 4.81
CA GLY A 136 -14.30 27.79 5.39
C GLY A 136 -13.42 27.38 6.58
N GLN A 137 -13.13 26.09 6.74
CA GLN A 137 -12.27 25.58 7.80
C GLN A 137 -10.85 25.33 7.28
N HIS A 138 -9.85 25.86 7.98
CA HIS A 138 -8.44 25.73 7.63
C HIS A 138 -7.61 25.40 8.88
N LEU A 139 -6.46 24.75 8.69
CA LEU A 139 -5.48 24.64 9.77
C LEU A 139 -4.88 26.02 10.03
N SER A 140 -4.91 26.45 11.29
CA SER A 140 -4.32 27.70 11.79
C SER A 140 -2.81 27.68 11.74
#